data_AF-A0A944Y8I2-F1
#
_entry.id   AF-A0A944Y8I2-F1
#
_cell.length_a   1.000
_cell.length_b   1.000
_cell.length_c   1.000
_cell.angle_alpha   90.00
_cell.angle_beta   90.00
_cell.angle_gamma   90.00
#
_symmetry.space_group_name_H-M   'P 1'
#
loop_
_entity.id
_entity.type
_entity.pdbx_description
1 polymer ?
#
loop_
_entity_poly.entity_id
_entity_poly.type
_entity_poly.pdbx_seq_one_letter_code
_entity_poly.pdbx_strand_id
1 'polypeptide(L)'
;MLAISRRFFFTKNIFAVVFIAYCASYFFVEFLVFPVQMAVGSPQTTYASLLFLPHGMRVLSIWLYKERAVIPLFCGHLFVYPLFWLGEFSLTALALVLVGTFCVPMAFVLVDWIGFDVSVRNRKVKHWRSILMVGFIASIINSLGNSLILSPYIEPSLHLSILATYLVGDTLGVFSLLLILLLSFRLARKYGV
;
A
#
# COMPACT_ATOMS: atom_id res chain seq x y z
N MET A 1 13.57 -17.81 -21.01
CA MET A 1 13.80 -17.95 -19.54
C MET A 1 14.66 -16.83 -18.94
N LEU A 2 15.78 -16.42 -19.54
CA LEU A 2 16.68 -15.36 -19.01
C LEU A 2 16.06 -13.95 -18.91
N ALA A 3 15.05 -13.62 -19.72
CA ALA A 3 14.41 -12.29 -19.69
C ALA A 3 13.45 -12.10 -18.50
N ILE A 4 12.81 -13.18 -18.02
CA ILE A 4 11.89 -13.13 -16.87
C ILE A 4 12.68 -12.93 -15.58
N SER A 5 13.84 -13.59 -15.41
CA SER A 5 14.63 -13.48 -14.18
C SER A 5 15.21 -12.07 -13.96
N ARG A 6 15.55 -11.34 -15.03
CA ARG A 6 16.02 -9.95 -14.93
C ARG A 6 14.94 -8.95 -14.53
N ARG A 7 13.66 -9.28 -14.76
CA ARG A 7 12.52 -8.40 -14.46
C ARG A 7 12.27 -8.28 -12.95
N PHE A 8 12.49 -9.37 -12.22
CA PHE A 8 12.36 -9.44 -10.76
C PHE A 8 13.67 -9.19 -9.99
N PHE A 9 14.79 -9.01 -10.70
CA PHE A 9 16.08 -8.75 -10.07
C PHE A 9 16.11 -7.35 -9.43
N PHE A 10 16.21 -7.30 -8.10
CA PHE A 10 16.34 -6.09 -7.31
C PHE A 10 17.79 -5.92 -6.82
N THR A 11 18.22 -4.66 -6.64
CA THR A 11 19.49 -4.38 -5.97
C THR A 11 19.29 -4.38 -4.45
N LYS A 12 20.37 -4.60 -3.68
CA LYS A 12 20.34 -4.48 -2.21
C LYS A 12 19.74 -3.15 -1.75
N ASN A 13 20.04 -2.07 -2.47
CA ASN A 13 19.53 -0.72 -2.15
C ASN A 13 18.03 -0.61 -2.38
N ILE A 14 17.48 -1.12 -3.50
CA ILE A 14 16.04 -1.11 -3.75
C ILE A 14 15.31 -1.91 -2.68
N PHE A 15 15.84 -3.08 -2.33
CA PHE A 15 15.26 -3.90 -1.27
C PHE A 15 15.21 -3.15 0.06
N ALA A 16 16.36 -2.63 0.52
CA ALA A 16 16.44 -1.93 1.79
C ALA A 16 15.51 -0.71 1.85
N VAL A 17 15.51 0.13 0.81
CA VAL A 17 14.67 1.33 0.77
C VAL A 17 13.19 0.98 0.81
N VAL A 18 12.74 0.05 -0.05
CA VAL A 18 11.31 -0.32 -0.11
C VAL A 18 10.86 -1.01 1.17
N PHE A 19 11.64 -1.97 1.66
CA PHE A 19 11.34 -2.71 2.90
C PHE A 19 11.26 -1.76 4.10
N ILE A 20 12.30 -0.95 4.32
CA ILE A 20 12.36 -0.05 5.48
C ILE A 20 11.26 1.00 5.41
N ALA A 21 11.04 1.62 4.24
CA ALA A 21 10.03 2.65 4.11
C ALA A 21 8.60 2.10 4.27
N TYR A 22 8.34 0.89 3.76
CA TYR A 22 7.08 0.19 3.99
C TYR A 22 6.87 -0.09 5.49
N CYS A 23 7.83 -0.71 6.15
CA CYS A 23 7.76 -1.00 7.58
C CYS A 23 7.58 0.27 8.40
N ALA A 24 8.38 1.32 8.14
CA ALA A 24 8.28 2.61 8.84
C ALA A 24 6.90 3.26 8.66
N SER A 25 6.32 3.20 7.47
CA SER A 25 4.96 3.71 7.24
C SER A 25 3.90 2.93 8.03
N TYR A 26 4.13 1.63 8.24
CA TYR A 26 3.26 0.77 9.03
C TYR A 26 3.36 1.10 10.52
N PHE A 27 4.59 1.18 11.04
CA PHE A 27 4.86 1.62 12.42
C PHE A 27 4.25 3.00 12.71
N PHE A 28 4.34 3.94 11.76
CA PHE A 28 3.71 5.24 11.90
C PHE A 28 2.19 5.12 12.07
N VAL A 29 1.54 4.32 11.23
CA VAL A 29 0.10 4.11 11.34
C VAL A 29 -0.24 3.44 12.67
N GLU A 30 0.47 2.39 13.04
CA GLU A 30 0.17 1.61 14.23
C GLU A 30 0.37 2.40 15.54
N PHE A 31 1.42 3.21 15.63
CA PHE A 31 1.74 3.92 16.87
C PHE A 31 1.16 5.33 16.95
N LEU A 32 0.72 5.92 15.85
CA LEU A 32 0.17 7.29 15.85
C LEU A 32 -1.26 7.34 15.33
N VAL A 33 -1.52 6.82 14.13
CA VAL A 33 -2.84 6.96 13.51
C VAL A 33 -3.87 6.08 14.21
N PHE A 34 -3.55 4.81 14.43
CA PHE A 34 -4.47 3.84 15.00
C PHE A 34 -4.91 4.22 16.43
N PRO A 35 -4.02 4.60 17.38
CA PRO A 35 -4.43 5.03 18.72
C PRO A 35 -5.34 6.25 18.71
N VAL A 36 -5.05 7.23 17.84
CA VAL A 36 -5.88 8.43 17.69
C VAL A 36 -7.25 8.06 17.13
N GLN A 37 -7.31 7.18 16.14
CA GLN A 37 -8.58 6.73 15.55
C GLN A 37 -9.39 5.88 16.53
N MET A 38 -8.74 5.02 17.32
CA MET A 38 -9.37 4.24 18.39
C MET A 38 -10.00 5.13 19.46
N ALA A 39 -9.40 6.28 19.78
CA ALA A 39 -9.96 7.24 20.73
C ALA A 39 -11.29 7.85 20.26
N VAL A 40 -11.57 7.85 18.96
CA VAL A 40 -12.87 8.29 18.39
C VAL A 40 -13.95 7.21 18.56
N GLY A 41 -13.58 5.97 18.91
CA GLY A 41 -14.52 4.91 19.34
C GLY A 41 -15.34 4.27 18.25
N SER A 42 -14.85 4.25 17.00
CA SER A 42 -15.58 3.63 15.89
C SER A 42 -15.28 2.10 15.84
N PRO A 43 -16.25 1.17 15.63
CA PRO A 43 -16.00 -0.28 15.79
C PRO A 43 -15.15 -0.98 14.69
N GLN A 44 -15.16 -0.41 13.49
CA GLN A 44 -14.43 -0.81 12.29
C GLN A 44 -12.92 -0.45 12.31
N THR A 45 -12.47 0.36 13.28
CA THR A 45 -11.08 0.79 13.42
C THR A 45 -10.13 -0.38 13.66
N THR A 46 -10.60 -1.45 14.31
CA THR A 46 -9.86 -2.71 14.52
C THR A 46 -9.46 -3.38 13.21
N TYR A 47 -10.21 -3.15 12.13
CA TYR A 47 -9.98 -3.79 10.83
C TYR A 47 -9.32 -2.85 9.81
N ALA A 48 -9.66 -1.56 9.87
CA ALA A 48 -9.25 -0.60 8.86
C ALA A 48 -8.91 0.79 9.46
N SER A 49 -7.87 1.42 8.89
CA SER A 49 -7.45 2.77 9.24
C SER A 49 -7.93 3.78 8.19
N LEU A 50 -8.44 4.93 8.62
CA LEU A 50 -8.84 6.08 7.77
C LEU A 50 -7.62 6.83 7.20
N LEU A 51 -6.41 6.55 7.66
CA LEU A 51 -5.19 7.03 7.02
C LEU A 51 -4.17 5.90 7.00
N PHE A 52 -4.08 5.21 5.86
CA PHE A 52 -3.22 4.03 5.70
C PHE A 52 -2.04 4.30 4.77
N LEU A 53 -0.99 4.95 5.30
CA LEU A 53 0.25 5.24 4.57
C LEU A 53 0.92 4.01 3.92
N PRO A 54 0.87 2.78 4.48
CA PRO A 54 1.44 1.61 3.82
C PRO A 54 0.87 1.35 2.42
N HIS A 55 -0.38 1.71 2.16
CA HIS A 55 -0.92 1.64 0.80
C HIS A 55 -0.22 2.59 -0.17
N GLY A 56 -0.01 3.85 0.26
CA GLY A 56 0.79 4.80 -0.51
C GLY A 56 2.19 4.25 -0.84
N MET A 57 2.85 3.64 0.15
CA MET A 57 4.20 3.07 -0.04
C MET A 57 4.20 1.94 -1.05
N ARG A 58 3.18 1.07 -1.03
CA ARG A 58 2.99 0.02 -2.06
C ARG A 58 2.85 0.64 -3.45
N VAL A 59 1.96 1.61 -3.62
CA VAL A 59 1.70 2.29 -4.90
C VAL A 59 2.96 2.97 -5.44
N LEU A 60 3.66 3.77 -4.63
CA LEU A 60 4.86 4.47 -5.07
C LEU A 60 6.03 3.54 -5.36
N SER A 61 6.21 2.50 -4.56
CA SER A 61 7.31 1.55 -4.75
C SER A 61 7.14 0.76 -6.04
N ILE A 62 5.91 0.31 -6.35
CA ILE A 62 5.60 -0.32 -7.64
C ILE A 62 5.68 0.69 -8.78
N TRP A 63 5.24 1.93 -8.60
CA TRP A 63 5.38 2.96 -9.62
C TRP A 63 6.84 3.23 -10.00
N LEU A 64 7.73 3.37 -9.00
CA LEU A 64 9.15 3.69 -9.19
C LEU A 64 9.98 2.49 -9.66
N TYR A 65 9.78 1.33 -9.04
CA TYR A 65 10.65 0.15 -9.22
C TYR A 65 9.97 -1.01 -9.95
N LYS A 66 8.69 -0.89 -10.28
CA LYS A 66 7.89 -1.93 -10.96
C LYS A 66 7.94 -3.27 -10.23
N GLU A 67 8.17 -4.35 -10.96
CA GLU A 67 8.20 -5.72 -10.43
C GLU A 67 9.31 -5.93 -9.39
N ARG A 68 10.35 -5.08 -9.39
CA ARG A 68 11.47 -5.16 -8.43
C ARG A 68 11.08 -4.78 -7.01
N ALA A 69 9.98 -4.05 -6.82
CA ALA A 69 9.47 -3.70 -5.49
C ALA A 69 8.58 -4.80 -4.89
N VAL A 70 8.13 -5.78 -5.68
CA VAL A 70 7.20 -6.83 -5.21
C VAL A 70 7.81 -7.67 -4.08
N ILE A 71 9.03 -8.19 -4.28
CA ILE A 71 9.70 -9.02 -3.26
C ILE A 71 10.00 -8.24 -1.97
N PRO A 72 10.60 -7.02 -2.02
CA PRO A 72 10.76 -6.20 -0.83
C PRO A 72 9.45 -5.91 -0.08
N LEU A 73 8.36 -5.60 -0.80
CA LEU A 73 7.04 -5.36 -0.20
C LEU A 73 6.48 -6.63 0.44
N PHE A 74 6.60 -7.78 -0.23
CA PHE A 74 6.19 -9.07 0.32
C PHE A 74 6.92 -9.41 1.62
N CYS A 75 8.25 -9.23 1.65
CA CYS A 75 9.04 -9.40 2.87
C CYS A 75 8.62 -8.40 3.96
N GLY A 76 8.34 -7.15 3.58
CA GLY A 76 7.83 -6.14 4.50
C GLY A 76 6.49 -6.55 5.12
N HIS A 77 5.55 -7.03 4.32
CA HIS A 77 4.28 -7.58 4.78
C HIS A 77 4.48 -8.77 5.74
N LEU A 78 5.31 -9.74 5.37
CA LEU A 78 5.63 -10.89 6.23
C LEU A 78 6.27 -10.47 7.55
N PHE A 79 7.01 -9.37 7.58
CA PHE A 79 7.62 -8.85 8.79
C PHE A 79 6.62 -8.10 9.68
N VAL A 80 5.81 -7.20 9.13
CA VAL A 80 4.89 -6.38 9.95
C VAL A 80 3.66 -7.14 10.41
N TYR A 81 3.18 -8.10 9.62
CA TYR A 81 1.89 -8.74 9.88
C TYR A 81 1.87 -9.53 11.21
N PRO A 82 2.89 -10.37 11.55
CA PRO A 82 2.95 -11.05 12.84
C PRO A 82 3.15 -10.11 14.04
N LEU A 83 3.70 -8.91 13.83
CA LEU A 83 3.97 -7.96 14.91
C LEU A 83 2.69 -7.28 15.43
N PHE A 84 1.68 -7.12 14.58
CA PHE A 84 0.52 -6.28 14.87
C PHE A 84 -0.83 -7.00 14.79
N TRP A 85 -0.95 -8.05 13.96
CA TRP A 85 -2.26 -8.63 13.69
C TRP A 85 -2.49 -10.00 14.33
N LEU A 86 -1.49 -10.89 14.39
CA LEU A 86 -1.68 -12.24 14.95
C LEU A 86 -0.37 -12.81 15.51
N GLY A 87 -0.44 -13.39 16.71
CA GLY A 87 0.69 -14.06 17.38
C GLY A 87 1.20 -15.34 16.71
N GLU A 88 0.45 -15.92 15.74
CA GLU A 88 0.86 -17.12 14.99
C GLU A 88 0.62 -17.00 13.47
N PHE A 89 1.47 -17.68 12.69
CA PHE A 89 1.38 -17.73 11.23
C PHE A 89 0.26 -18.67 10.79
N SER A 90 -0.73 -18.17 10.04
CA SER A 90 -1.88 -18.93 9.55
C SER A 90 -2.08 -18.77 8.03
N LEU A 91 -2.88 -19.65 7.43
CA LEU A 91 -3.27 -19.52 6.01
C LEU A 91 -4.01 -18.20 5.75
N THR A 92 -4.84 -17.75 6.69
CA THR A 92 -5.55 -16.47 6.63
C THR A 92 -4.54 -15.30 6.62
N ALA A 93 -3.54 -15.34 7.51
CA ALA A 93 -2.48 -14.32 7.54
C ALA A 93 -1.71 -14.26 6.22
N LEU A 94 -1.33 -15.41 5.67
CA LEU A 94 -0.65 -15.48 4.38
C LEU A 94 -1.52 -14.93 3.25
N ALA A 95 -2.81 -15.25 3.23
CA ALA A 95 -3.75 -14.73 2.23
C ALA A 95 -3.85 -13.19 2.29
N LEU A 96 -3.90 -12.60 3.48
CA LEU A 96 -3.93 -11.14 3.67
C LEU A 96 -2.62 -10.48 3.23
N VAL A 97 -1.48 -11.10 3.55
CA VAL A 97 -0.16 -10.68 3.04
C VAL A 97 -0.12 -10.70 1.51
N LEU A 98 -0.65 -11.74 0.88
CA LEU A 98 -0.70 -11.85 -0.58
C LEU A 98 -1.61 -10.80 -1.20
N VAL A 99 -2.84 -10.61 -0.68
CA VAL A 99 -3.74 -9.54 -1.14
C VAL A 99 -3.05 -8.19 -1.02
N GLY A 100 -2.46 -7.89 0.13
CA GLY A 100 -1.77 -6.63 0.38
C GLY A 100 -0.59 -6.38 -0.57
N THR A 101 0.17 -7.43 -0.88
CA THR A 101 1.32 -7.37 -1.79
C THR A 101 0.91 -7.18 -3.25
N PHE A 102 -0.13 -7.89 -3.70
CA PHE A 102 -0.47 -7.99 -5.12
C PHE A 102 -1.56 -7.02 -5.58
N CYS A 103 -2.31 -6.38 -4.69
CA CYS A 103 -3.37 -5.44 -5.07
C CYS A 103 -2.88 -4.29 -5.97
N VAL A 104 -1.70 -3.73 -5.67
CA VAL A 104 -1.10 -2.64 -6.45
C VAL A 104 -0.53 -3.12 -7.79
N PRO A 105 0.31 -4.17 -7.86
CA PRO A 105 0.73 -4.74 -9.15
C PRO A 105 -0.45 -5.07 -10.06
N MET A 106 -1.52 -5.66 -9.51
CA MET A 106 -2.74 -5.96 -10.28
C MET A 106 -3.40 -4.69 -10.83
N ALA A 107 -3.53 -3.63 -10.02
CA ALA A 107 -4.08 -2.36 -10.50
C ALA A 107 -3.25 -1.75 -11.64
N PHE A 108 -1.92 -1.80 -11.57
CA PHE A 108 -1.05 -1.33 -12.65
C PHE A 108 -1.25 -2.14 -13.94
N VAL A 109 -1.39 -3.47 -13.84
CA VAL A 109 -1.68 -4.33 -15.01
C VAL A 109 -3.02 -3.99 -15.63
N LEU A 110 -4.07 -3.79 -14.81
CA LEU A 110 -5.40 -3.44 -15.31
C LEU A 110 -5.41 -2.09 -16.03
N VAL A 111 -4.70 -1.08 -15.50
CA VAL A 111 -4.62 0.24 -16.11
C VAL A 111 -3.81 0.21 -17.42
N ASP A 112 -2.74 -0.59 -17.46
CA ASP A 112 -1.93 -0.81 -18.67
C ASP A 112 -2.74 -1.51 -19.77
N TRP A 113 -3.60 -2.48 -19.42
CA TRP A 113 -4.50 -3.16 -20.37
C TRP A 113 -5.51 -2.23 -21.03
N ILE A 114 -5.93 -1.16 -20.35
CA ILE A 114 -6.82 -0.13 -20.91
C ILE A 114 -6.03 0.88 -21.79
N GLY A 115 -4.71 0.71 -21.91
CA GLY A 115 -3.83 1.53 -22.75
C GLY A 115 -3.35 2.82 -22.08
N PHE A 116 -3.49 2.95 -20.76
CA PHE A 116 -3.09 4.15 -20.03
C PHE A 116 -1.70 3.99 -19.40
N ASP A 117 -0.68 4.60 -20.02
CA ASP A 117 0.71 4.51 -19.55
C ASP A 117 0.97 5.44 -18.34
N VAL A 118 0.97 4.84 -17.14
CA VAL A 118 1.29 5.51 -15.86
C VAL A 118 2.79 5.46 -15.53
N SER A 119 3.65 5.00 -16.44
CA SER A 119 5.07 4.85 -16.14
C SER A 119 5.75 6.18 -15.81
N VAL A 120 6.77 6.12 -14.95
CA VAL A 120 7.63 7.27 -14.60
C VAL A 120 8.24 7.93 -15.85
N ARG A 121 8.40 7.18 -16.94
CA ARG A 121 8.99 7.67 -18.20
C ARG A 121 8.04 8.52 -19.02
N ASN A 122 6.73 8.43 -18.78
CA ASN A 122 5.73 9.14 -19.55
C ASN A 122 5.59 10.60 -19.09
N ARG A 123 6.36 11.51 -19.70
CA ARG A 123 6.32 12.94 -19.35
C ARG A 123 5.03 13.67 -19.71
N LYS A 124 4.13 13.03 -20.48
CA LYS A 124 2.87 13.66 -20.93
C LYS A 124 1.76 13.61 -19.88
N VAL A 125 1.89 12.74 -18.86
CA VAL A 125 0.85 12.56 -17.83
C VAL A 125 1.17 13.33 -16.55
N LYS A 126 0.12 13.82 -15.87
CA LYS A 126 0.25 14.38 -14.52
C LYS A 126 0.41 13.23 -13.52
N HIS A 127 1.65 12.81 -13.29
CA HIS A 127 1.98 11.61 -12.50
C HIS A 127 1.22 11.50 -11.18
N TRP A 128 1.08 12.60 -10.41
CA TRP A 128 0.37 12.54 -9.13
C TRP A 128 -1.12 12.16 -9.25
N ARG A 129 -1.82 12.60 -10.32
CA ARG A 129 -3.22 12.23 -10.56
C ARG A 129 -3.34 10.77 -10.99
N SER A 130 -2.44 10.33 -11.86
CA SER A 130 -2.41 8.95 -12.33
C SER A 130 -2.05 7.98 -11.19
N ILE A 131 -1.11 8.36 -10.32
CA ILE A 131 -0.76 7.60 -9.11
C ILE A 131 -1.95 7.51 -8.15
N LEU A 132 -2.68 8.60 -7.92
CA LEU A 132 -3.91 8.58 -7.10
C LEU A 132 -4.97 7.66 -7.70
N MET A 133 -5.18 7.73 -9.02
CA MET A 133 -6.14 6.86 -9.72
C MET A 133 -5.76 5.38 -9.58
N VAL A 134 -4.49 5.03 -9.82
CA VAL A 134 -4.02 3.65 -9.65
C VAL A 134 -4.12 3.20 -8.20
N GLY A 135 -3.79 4.08 -7.25
CA GLY A 135 -3.96 3.81 -5.81
C GLY A 135 -5.43 3.55 -5.45
N PHE A 136 -6.36 4.33 -5.98
CA PHE A 136 -7.79 4.10 -5.78
C PHE A 136 -8.25 2.73 -6.33
N ILE A 137 -7.82 2.37 -7.55
CA ILE A 137 -8.14 1.06 -8.14
C ILE A 137 -7.52 -0.08 -7.31
N ALA A 138 -6.26 0.08 -6.88
CA ALA A 138 -5.58 -0.88 -6.02
C ALA A 138 -6.28 -1.02 -4.66
N SER A 139 -6.84 0.07 -4.14
CA SER A 139 -7.61 0.05 -2.92
C SER A 139 -8.93 -0.71 -3.07
N ILE A 140 -9.62 -0.63 -4.21
CA ILE A 140 -10.80 -1.46 -4.47
C ILE A 140 -10.42 -2.95 -4.38
N ILE A 141 -9.33 -3.35 -5.04
CA ILE A 141 -8.83 -4.74 -5.01
C ILE A 141 -8.45 -5.15 -3.58
N ASN A 142 -7.72 -4.28 -2.87
CA ASN A 142 -7.30 -4.50 -1.49
C ASN A 142 -8.50 -4.66 -0.56
N SER A 143 -9.48 -3.77 -0.64
CA SER A 143 -10.67 -3.74 0.21
C SER A 143 -11.52 -5.00 0.01
N LEU A 144 -11.77 -5.38 -1.25
CA LEU A 144 -12.51 -6.60 -1.57
C LEU A 144 -11.76 -7.84 -1.10
N GLY A 145 -10.46 -7.94 -1.38
CA GLY A 145 -9.65 -9.09 -0.96
C GLY A 145 -9.61 -9.27 0.55
N ASN A 146 -9.34 -8.20 1.31
CA ASN A 146 -9.32 -8.27 2.78
C ASN A 146 -10.71 -8.59 3.33
N SER A 147 -11.77 -7.97 2.82
CA SER A 147 -13.13 -8.20 3.32
C SER A 147 -13.64 -9.60 3.03
N LEU A 148 -13.29 -10.19 1.88
CA LEU A 148 -13.63 -11.58 1.57
C LEU A 148 -12.91 -12.57 2.50
N ILE A 149 -11.62 -12.35 2.77
CA ILE A 149 -10.83 -13.21 3.65
C ILE A 149 -11.28 -13.08 5.11
N LEU A 150 -11.57 -11.85 5.55
CA LEU A 150 -11.95 -11.57 6.94
C LEU A 150 -13.44 -11.73 7.20
N SER A 151 -14.26 -11.95 6.17
CA SER A 151 -15.72 -12.08 6.26
C SER A 151 -16.19 -13.02 7.39
N PRO A 152 -15.58 -14.21 7.61
CA PRO A 152 -15.99 -15.10 8.70
C PRO A 152 -15.75 -14.55 10.12
N TYR A 153 -14.93 -13.50 10.25
CA TYR A 153 -14.51 -12.90 11.52
C TYR A 153 -15.11 -11.51 11.75
N ILE A 154 -15.93 -11.02 10.82
CA ILE A 154 -16.49 -9.67 10.83
C ILE A 154 -18.01 -9.76 10.94
N GLU A 155 -18.58 -9.04 11.91
CA GLU A 155 -20.03 -8.84 12.04
C GLU A 155 -20.65 -8.31 10.74
N PRO A 156 -21.72 -8.94 10.20
CA PRO A 156 -22.34 -8.56 8.93
C PRO A 156 -22.64 -7.06 8.76
N SER A 157 -23.02 -6.38 9.85
CA SER A 157 -23.33 -4.95 9.87
C SER A 157 -22.10 -4.05 9.61
N LEU A 158 -20.89 -4.54 9.87
CA LEU A 158 -19.64 -3.78 9.74
C LEU A 158 -19.01 -3.89 8.35
N HIS A 159 -19.40 -4.87 7.52
CA HIS A 159 -18.75 -5.13 6.22
C HIS A 159 -18.67 -3.90 5.33
N LEU A 160 -19.78 -3.19 5.13
CA LEU A 160 -19.81 -1.99 4.30
C LEU A 160 -18.95 -0.87 4.89
N SER A 161 -18.97 -0.71 6.22
CA SER A 161 -18.18 0.31 6.90
C SER A 161 -16.67 0.04 6.81
N ILE A 162 -16.26 -1.22 6.90
CA ILE A 162 -14.85 -1.65 6.78
C ILE A 162 -14.36 -1.46 5.34
N LEU A 163 -15.15 -1.89 4.35
CA LEU A 163 -14.87 -1.64 2.94
C LEU A 163 -14.69 -0.15 2.63
N ALA A 164 -15.61 0.69 3.12
CA ALA A 164 -15.52 2.14 2.95
C ALA A 164 -14.28 2.72 3.64
N THR A 165 -13.97 2.24 4.85
CA THR A 165 -12.81 2.69 5.63
C THR A 165 -11.50 2.31 4.94
N TYR A 166 -11.38 1.10 4.38
CA TYR A 166 -10.22 0.72 3.56
C TYR A 166 -10.09 1.62 2.33
N LEU A 167 -11.19 1.83 1.59
CA LEU A 167 -11.17 2.64 0.37
C LEU A 167 -10.72 4.08 0.64
N VAL A 168 -11.32 4.71 1.64
CA VAL A 168 -10.98 6.07 2.07
C VAL A 168 -9.56 6.12 2.63
N GLY A 169 -9.22 5.16 3.48
CA GLY A 169 -7.94 5.11 4.19
C GLY A 169 -6.74 4.93 3.29
N ASP A 170 -6.83 4.00 2.34
CA ASP A 170 -5.80 3.77 1.33
C ASP A 170 -5.65 4.98 0.42
N THR A 171 -6.76 5.59 -0.01
CA THR A 171 -6.76 6.76 -0.90
C THR A 171 -6.13 7.98 -0.21
N LEU A 172 -6.52 8.24 1.05
CA LEU A 172 -5.90 9.27 1.89
C LEU A 172 -4.43 8.96 2.18
N GLY A 173 -4.08 7.68 2.33
CA GLY A 173 -2.70 7.22 2.47
C GLY A 173 -1.83 7.58 1.28
N VAL A 174 -2.31 7.32 0.05
CA VAL A 174 -1.59 7.68 -1.19
C VAL A 174 -1.47 9.20 -1.30
N PHE A 175 -2.57 9.93 -1.07
CA PHE A 175 -2.58 11.39 -1.14
C PHE A 175 -1.60 12.02 -0.14
N SER A 176 -1.65 11.58 1.11
CA SER A 176 -0.78 12.09 2.18
C SER A 176 0.69 11.80 1.88
N LEU A 177 1.00 10.61 1.36
CA LEU A 177 2.37 10.28 0.99
C LEU A 177 2.90 11.15 -0.16
N LEU A 178 2.08 11.41 -1.18
CA LEU A 178 2.42 12.33 -2.26
C LEU A 178 2.65 13.75 -1.73
N LEU A 179 1.84 14.20 -0.78
CA LEU A 179 2.00 15.50 -0.13
C LEU A 179 3.29 15.58 0.69
N ILE A 180 3.60 14.54 1.48
CA ILE A 180 4.86 14.43 2.23
C ILE A 180 6.05 14.53 1.27
N LEU A 181 6.05 13.78 0.16
CA LEU A 181 7.13 13.84 -0.83
C LEU A 181 7.28 15.23 -1.46
N LEU A 182 6.16 15.86 -1.82
CA LEU A 182 6.17 17.21 -2.38
C LEU A 182 6.81 18.20 -1.41
N LEU A 183 6.43 18.15 -0.13
CA LEU A 183 6.96 19.03 0.91
C LEU A 183 8.45 18.73 1.15
N SER A 184 8.84 17.47 1.23
CA SER A 184 10.24 17.05 1.39
C SER A 184 11.12 17.57 0.25
N PHE A 185 10.70 17.42 -1.02
CA PHE A 185 11.45 17.96 -2.15
C PHE A 185 11.51 19.49 -2.18
N ARG A 186 10.44 20.16 -1.73
CA ARG A 186 10.41 21.61 -1.62
C ARG A 186 11.39 22.10 -0.55
N LEU A 187 11.45 21.42 0.59
CA LEU A 187 12.38 21.74 1.68
C LEU A 187 13.83 21.44 1.28
N ALA A 188 14.10 20.29 0.68
CA ALA A 188 15.42 19.94 0.17
C ALA A 188 15.95 21.00 -0.81
N ARG A 189 15.11 21.42 -1.76
CA ARG A 189 15.46 22.51 -2.70
C ARG A 189 15.69 23.85 -2.01
N LYS A 190 14.93 24.15 -0.95
CA LYS A 190 15.09 25.40 -0.18
C LYS A 190 16.40 25.42 0.60
N TYR A 191 16.82 24.27 1.14
CA TYR A 191 18.02 24.16 1.98
C TYR A 191 19.26 23.62 1.25
N GLY A 192 19.17 23.37 -0.07
CA GLY A 192 20.31 23.03 -0.92
C GLY A 192 20.87 21.62 -0.71
N VAL A 193 20.05 20.68 -0.22
CA VAL A 193 20.39 19.24 -0.10
C VAL A 193 19.83 18.46 -1.28
#